data_AF-A0A2D6ME89-F1
#
_entry.id   AF-A0A2D6ME89-F1
#
_cell.length_a   1.000
_cell.length_b   1.000
_cell.length_c   1.000
_cell.angle_alpha   90.00
_cell.angle_beta   90.00
_cell.angle_gamma   90.00
#
_symmetry.space_group_name_H-M   'P 1'
#
loop_
_entity.id
_entity.type
_entity.pdbx_description
1 polymer ?
#
loop_
_entity_poly.entity_id
_entity_poly.type
_entity_poly.pdbx_seq_one_letter_code
_entity_poly.pdbx_strand_id
1 'polypeptide(L)' 'MKVGDLIKIKKCRDISDCGCFFCYNKSNRIGLVTRMDDSNIPFCWVAEFDCGEWELSSAECEVISESR' A
#
# COMPACT_ATOMS: atom_id res chain seq x y z
N MET A 1 -6.13 4.00 -8.47
CA MET A 1 -4.77 4.26 -7.97
C MET A 1 -3.98 4.89 -9.09
N LYS A 2 -3.26 5.96 -8.78
CA LYS A 2 -2.36 6.70 -9.67
C LYS A 2 -1.23 7.31 -8.84
N VAL A 3 -0.20 7.79 -9.52
CA VAL A 3 0.90 8.52 -8.88
C VAL A 3 0.35 9.71 -8.09
N GLY A 4 0.82 9.86 -6.86
CA GLY A 4 0.40 10.89 -5.91
C GLY A 4 -0.77 10.50 -5.00
N ASP A 5 -1.43 9.35 -5.24
CA ASP A 5 -2.47 8.87 -4.32
C ASP A 5 -1.87 8.45 -2.97
N LEU A 6 -2.61 8.69 -1.89
CA LEU A 6 -2.32 8.09 -0.59
C LEU A 6 -3.06 6.78 -0.45
N ILE A 7 -2.32 5.74 -0.08
CA ILE A 7 -2.83 4.39 0.07
C ILE A 7 -2.56 3.85 1.47
N LYS A 8 -3.35 2.86 1.84
CA LYS A 8 -3.15 2.07 3.05
C LYS A 8 -3.24 0.59 2.71
N ILE A 9 -2.37 -0.22 3.31
CA ILE A 9 -2.43 -1.68 3.17
C ILE A 9 -3.68 -2.21 3.87
N LYS A 10 -4.44 -3.05 3.16
CA LYS A 10 -5.59 -3.74 3.75
C LYS A 10 -5.12 -4.63 4.88
N LYS A 11 -5.90 -4.72 5.95
CA LYS A 11 -5.57 -5.62 7.06
C LYS A 11 -5.46 -7.07 6.58
N CYS A 12 -4.46 -7.79 7.09
CA CYS A 12 -4.30 -9.21 6.81
C CYS A 12 -5.41 -10.02 7.48
N ARG A 13 -6.54 -10.21 6.77
CA ARG A 13 -7.76 -10.92 7.23
C ARG A 13 -8.27 -10.38 8.58
N ASP A 14 -9.37 -10.95 9.09
CA ASP A 14 -9.92 -10.62 10.43
C ASP A 14 -9.07 -11.19 11.57
N ILE A 15 -7.74 -11.08 11.46
CA ILE A 15 -6.80 -11.52 12.47
C ILE A 15 -6.52 -10.32 13.38
N SER A 16 -6.92 -10.42 14.65
CA SER A 16 -6.75 -9.36 15.64
C SER A 16 -5.29 -9.08 16.01
N ASP A 17 -4.40 -10.06 15.80
CA ASP A 17 -2.97 -10.00 16.14
C ASP A 17 -2.09 -10.47 14.97
N CYS A 18 -2.20 -9.78 13.83
CA CYS A 18 -1.35 -10.09 12.69
C CYS A 18 0.07 -9.59 12.93
N GLY A 19 1.05 -10.50 12.85
CA GLY A 19 2.48 -10.21 12.96
C GLY A 19 3.12 -9.58 11.72
N CYS A 20 2.36 -9.27 10.65
CA CYS A 20 2.95 -8.66 9.47
C CYS A 20 3.34 -7.20 9.76
N PHE A 21 4.38 -6.72 9.10
CA PHE A 21 4.92 -5.38 9.31
C PHE A 21 3.86 -4.26 9.22
N PHE A 22 2.88 -4.41 8.32
CA PHE A 22 1.83 -3.41 8.09
C PHE A 22 0.64 -3.48 9.06
N CYS A 23 0.42 -4.61 9.73
CA CYS A 23 -0.71 -4.78 10.68
C CYS A 23 -0.26 -4.86 12.14
N TYR A 24 0.99 -5.24 12.39
CA TYR A 24 1.54 -5.44 13.73
C TYR A 24 1.37 -4.19 14.60
N ASN A 25 1.05 -4.39 15.89
CA ASN A 25 0.74 -3.31 16.83
C ASN A 25 -0.35 -2.32 16.34
N LYS A 26 -1.35 -2.81 15.60
CA LYS A 26 -2.43 -1.98 15.03
C LYS A 26 -1.89 -0.84 14.16
N SER A 27 -0.82 -1.10 13.43
CA SER A 27 -0.20 -0.11 12.57
C SER A 27 -1.20 0.47 11.56
N ASN A 28 -1.06 1.77 11.29
CA ASN A 28 -1.89 2.54 10.36
C ASN A 28 -1.00 3.28 9.36
N ARG A 29 0.03 2.58 8.86
CA ARG A 29 0.98 3.15 7.89
C ARG A 29 0.26 3.54 6.61
N ILE A 30 0.61 4.72 6.11
CA ILE A 30 0.10 5.30 4.88
C ILE A 30 1.28 5.39 3.92
N GLY A 31 1.08 4.95 2.68
CA GLY A 31 2.05 5.05 1.62
C GLY A 31 1.63 6.09 0.59
N LEU A 32 2.60 6.72 -0.06
CA LEU A 32 2.38 7.60 -1.22
C LEU A 32 2.77 6.84 -2.48
N VAL A 33 1.87 6.75 -3.46
CA VAL A 33 2.19 6.11 -4.75
C VAL A 33 3.15 6.99 -5.53
N THR A 34 4.34 6.47 -5.82
CA THR A 34 5.42 7.22 -6.48
C THR A 34 5.54 6.89 -7.97
N ARG A 35 5.27 5.63 -8.36
CA ARG A 35 5.31 5.18 -9.76
C ARG A 35 4.43 3.96 -9.99
N MET A 36 4.05 3.74 -11.24
CA MET A 36 3.58 2.43 -11.69
C MET A 36 4.80 1.53 -11.88
N ASP A 37 4.67 0.25 -11.55
CA ASP A 37 5.73 -0.71 -11.86
C ASP A 37 5.65 -1.07 -13.35
N ASP A 38 6.79 -0.95 -14.03
CA ASP A 38 6.93 -1.25 -15.47
C ASP A 38 7.13 -2.74 -15.74
N SER A 39 7.18 -3.57 -14.69
CA SER A 39 7.08 -5.01 -14.87
C SER A 39 5.76 -5.34 -15.58
N ASN A 40 5.76 -6.31 -16.50
CA ASN A 40 4.57 -6.69 -17.30
C ASN A 40 3.40 -7.27 -16.46
N ILE A 41 3.39 -7.03 -15.14
CA ILE A 41 2.35 -7.40 -14.21
C ILE A 41 1.32 -6.26 -14.19
N PRO A 42 0.10 -6.50 -14.70
CA PRO A 42 -0.91 -5.45 -14.73
C PRO A 42 -1.28 -5.02 -13.30
N PHE A 43 -1.42 -3.72 -13.09
CA PHE A 43 -1.88 -3.10 -11.84
C PHE A 43 -0.92 -3.20 -10.64
N CYS A 44 0.38 -3.31 -10.89
CA CYS A 44 1.43 -3.21 -9.88
C CYS A 44 1.89 -1.73 -9.73
N TRP A 45 2.04 -1.28 -8.49
CA TRP A 45 2.39 0.09 -8.13
C TRP A 45 3.51 0.10 -7.09
N VAL A 46 4.36 1.11 -7.13
CA VAL A 46 5.33 1.36 -6.08
C VAL A 46 4.84 2.51 -5.21
N ALA A 47 4.84 2.29 -3.90
CA ALA A 47 4.54 3.32 -2.93
C ALA A 47 5.65 3.47 -1.89
N GLU A 48 5.93 4.71 -1.52
CA GLU A 48 6.87 5.07 -0.47
C GLU A 48 6.13 5.10 0.87
N PHE A 49 6.58 4.28 1.81
CA PHE A 49 6.17 4.30 3.21
C PHE A 49 7.28 4.88 4.08
N ASP A 50 7.02 5.08 5.37
CA ASP A 50 8.05 5.50 6.34
C ASP A 50 9.20 4.50 6.52
N CYS A 51 9.07 3.30 5.96
CA CYS A 51 10.07 2.25 5.93
C CYS A 51 10.68 2.00 4.53
N GLY A 52 10.47 2.93 3.59
CA GLY A 52 10.96 2.84 2.22
C GLY A 52 9.92 2.35 1.21
N GLU A 53 10.40 2.01 0.01
CA GLU A 53 9.57 1.65 -1.14
C GLU A 53 9.05 0.22 -1.08
N TRP A 54 7.80 0.03 -1.46
CA TRP A 54 7.15 -1.27 -1.57
C TRP A 54 6.37 -1.39 -2.89
N GLU A 55 6.52 -2.54 -3.53
CA GLU A 55 5.71 -2.96 -4.68
C GLU A 55 4.43 -3.62 -4.19
N LEU A 56 3.30 -3.16 -4.72
CA LEU A 56 1.98 -3.52 -4.25
C LEU A 56 0.99 -3.64 -5.40
N SER A 57 0.11 -4.63 -5.32
CA SER A 57 -1.04 -4.71 -6.21
C SER A 57 -2.19 -3.84 -5.69
N SER A 58 -3.04 -3.37 -6.61
CA SER A 58 -4.30 -2.68 -6.26
C SER A 58 -5.26 -3.52 -5.41
N ALA A 59 -5.08 -4.85 -5.37
CA ALA A 59 -5.86 -5.74 -4.53
C ALA A 59 -5.45 -5.69 -3.05
N GLU A 60 -4.20 -5.35 -2.75
CA GLU A 60 -3.60 -5.38 -1.40
C GLU A 60 -3.77 -4.08 -0.62
N CYS A 61 -4.12 -2.99 -1.31
CA CYS A 61 -4.26 -1.68 -0.69
C CYS A 61 -5.62 -1.03 -0.99
N GLU A 62 -5.97 -0.03 -0.19
CA GLU A 62 -7.09 0.86 -0.39
C GLU A 62 -6.59 2.29 -0.59
N VAL A 63 -7.18 3.03 -1.52
CA VAL A 63 -6.91 4.46 -1.70
C VAL A 63 -7.69 5.22 -0.65
N ILE A 64 -7.01 6.01 0.18
CA ILE A 64 -7.61 6.80 1.25
C ILE A 64 -7.68 8.29 0.92
N SER A 65 -6.87 8.75 -0.04
CA SER A 65 -6.95 10.10 -0.60
C SER A 65 -6.45 10.07 -2.03
N GLU A 66 -7.26 10.62 -2.95
CA GLU A 66 -6.90 10.74 -4.36
C GLU A 66 -6.19 12.07 -4.60
N SER A 67 -5.08 12.03 -5.35
CA SER A 67 -4.51 13.26 -5.89
C SER A 67 -5.45 13.83 -6.95
N ARG A 68 -5.46 15.15 -7.16
CA ARG A 68 -6.25 15.77 -8.23
C ARG A 68 -5.61 15.51 -9.58
#